data_AF-A0A7C6FUR5-F1
#
_entry.id   AF-A0A7C6FUR5-F1
#
_cell.length_a   1.000
_cell.length_b   1.000
_cell.length_c   1.000
_cell.angle_alpha   90.00
_cell.angle_beta   90.00
_cell.angle_gamma   90.00
#
_symmetry.space_group_name_H-M   'P 1'
#
loop_
_entity.id
_entity.type
_entity.pdbx_description
1 polymer ?
#
loop_
_entity_poly.entity_id
_entity_poly.type
_entity_poly.pdbx_seq_one_letter_code
_entity_poly.pdbx_strand_id
1 'polypeptide(L)'
;MKTEKIIIGLILIIVGFFLLYMGYQKMQPDEIEKTLSVINDFSKNLTGQEIPKVYKKDNTEAIIFLILGLILSVFGFRAIYYSRR
;
A
#
# COMPACT_ATOMS: atom_id res chain seq x y z
N MET A 1 -2.29 -6.74 33.34
CA MET A 1 -1.45 -7.57 32.45
C MET A 1 -2.18 -8.26 31.28
N LYS A 2 -3.14 -9.19 31.47
CA LYS A 2 -3.81 -9.86 30.32
C LYS A 2 -4.56 -8.87 29.42
N THR A 3 -5.31 -7.95 30.01
CA THR A 3 -6.06 -6.92 29.27
C THR A 3 -5.15 -5.96 28.49
N GLU A 4 -4.01 -5.54 29.06
CA GLU A 4 -3.03 -4.70 28.37
C GLU A 4 -2.46 -5.37 27.11
N LYS A 5 -2.14 -6.67 27.16
CA LYS A 5 -1.63 -7.41 25.99
C LYS A 5 -2.66 -7.52 24.88
N ILE A 6 -3.95 -7.66 25.24
CA ILE A 6 -5.05 -7.65 24.28
C ILE A 6 -5.20 -6.26 23.63
N ILE A 7 -5.14 -5.20 24.43
CA ILE A 7 -5.23 -3.82 23.93
C ILE A 7 -4.06 -3.49 22.99
N ILE A 8 -2.83 -3.81 23.39
CA ILE A 8 -1.63 -3.63 22.56
C ILE A 8 -1.78 -4.43 21.25
N GLY A 9 -2.26 -5.68 21.33
CA GLY A 9 -2.50 -6.50 20.15
C GLY A 9 -3.54 -5.90 19.19
N LEU A 10 -4.63 -5.34 19.72
CA LEU A 10 -5.64 -4.64 18.92
C LEU A 10 -5.09 -3.39 18.25
N ILE A 11 -4.29 -2.58 18.97
CA ILE A 11 -3.63 -1.39 18.40
C ILE A 11 -2.70 -1.80 17.25
N LEU A 12 -1.89 -2.84 17.43
CA LEU A 12 -0.98 -3.34 16.39
C LEU A 12 -1.75 -3.82 15.15
N ILE A 13 -2.90 -4.45 15.32
CA ILE A 13 -3.77 -4.87 14.20
C ILE A 13 -4.34 -3.64 13.47
N ILE A 14 -4.87 -2.66 14.19
CA ILE A 14 -5.46 -1.44 13.59
C ILE A 14 -4.40 -0.68 12.79
N VAL A 15 -3.22 -0.44 13.39
CA VAL A 15 -2.11 0.25 12.72
C VAL A 15 -1.61 -0.58 11.53
N GLY A 16 -1.53 -1.91 11.69
CA GLY A 16 -1.15 -2.83 10.62
C GLY A 16 -2.07 -2.72 9.39
N PHE A 17 -3.38 -2.78 9.60
CA PHE A 17 -4.37 -2.60 8.54
C PHE A 17 -4.33 -1.21 7.90
N PHE A 18 -4.09 -0.17 8.69
CA PHE A 18 -3.93 1.18 8.16
C PHE A 18 -2.73 1.31 7.22
N LEU A 19 -1.58 0.73 7.58
CA LEU A 19 -0.41 0.71 6.70
C LEU A 19 -0.63 -0.11 5.44
N LEU A 20 -1.33 -1.25 5.54
CA LEU A 20 -1.71 -2.05 4.37
C LEU A 20 -2.58 -1.24 3.41
N TYR A 21 -3.55 -0.50 3.94
CA TYR A 21 -4.43 0.37 3.16
C TYR A 21 -3.64 1.49 2.46
N MET A 22 -2.74 2.17 3.19
CA MET A 22 -1.88 3.22 2.63
C MET A 22 -0.93 2.68 1.55
N GLY A 23 -0.32 1.53 1.80
CA GLY A 23 0.53 0.84 0.82
C GLY A 23 -0.25 0.45 -0.43
N TYR A 24 -1.47 -0.09 -0.26
CA TYR A 24 -2.34 -0.44 -1.37
C TYR A 24 -2.73 0.77 -2.22
N GLN A 25 -3.13 1.88 -1.60
CA GLN A 25 -3.43 3.12 -2.34
C GLN A 25 -2.22 3.66 -3.10
N LYS A 26 -1.04 3.68 -2.48
CA LYS A 26 0.19 4.13 -3.13
C LYS A 26 0.60 3.23 -4.31
N MET A 27 0.26 1.93 -4.26
CA MET A 27 0.56 0.98 -5.33
C MET A 27 -0.42 1.07 -6.51
N GLN A 28 -1.62 1.63 -6.32
CA GLN A 28 -2.54 1.82 -7.43
C GLN A 28 -1.99 2.85 -8.43
N PRO A 29 -2.06 2.56 -9.74
CA PRO A 29 -1.76 3.54 -10.77
C PRO A 29 -2.78 4.67 -10.65
N ASP A 30 -2.30 5.90 -10.52
CA ASP A 30 -3.18 7.06 -10.44
C ASP A 30 -4.01 7.12 -11.74
N GLU A 31 -5.27 7.56 -11.67
CA GLU A 31 -6.11 7.76 -12.87
C GLU A 31 -5.43 8.67 -13.91
N ILE A 32 -4.50 9.50 -13.45
CA ILE A 32 -3.63 10.35 -14.24
C ILE A 32 -2.71 9.51 -15.15
N GLU A 33 -2.15 8.40 -14.68
CA GLU A 33 -1.27 7.51 -15.46
C GLU A 33 -2.05 6.81 -16.59
N LYS A 34 -3.28 6.38 -16.30
CA LYS A 34 -4.22 5.87 -17.32
C LYS A 34 -4.60 6.95 -18.34
N THR A 35 -4.87 8.16 -17.88
CA THR A 35 -5.25 9.28 -18.77
C THR A 35 -4.07 9.68 -19.66
N LEU A 36 -2.86 9.71 -19.10
CA LEU A 36 -1.62 9.95 -19.84
C LEU A 36 -1.34 8.86 -20.88
N SER A 37 -1.64 7.58 -20.59
CA SER A 37 -1.49 6.52 -21.58
C SER A 37 -2.43 6.72 -22.76
N VAL A 38 -3.69 7.09 -22.51
CA VAL A 38 -4.68 7.40 -23.56
C VAL A 38 -4.26 8.61 -24.39
N ILE A 39 -3.76 9.67 -23.75
CA ILE A 39 -3.24 10.86 -24.45
C ILE A 39 -2.02 10.50 -25.31
N ASN A 40 -1.13 9.65 -24.80
CA ASN A 40 0.04 9.20 -25.54
C ASN A 40 -0.35 8.37 -26.78
N ASP A 41 -1.30 7.44 -26.64
CA ASP A 41 -1.82 6.65 -27.76
C ASP A 41 -2.51 7.54 -28.81
N PHE A 42 -3.29 8.53 -28.36
CA PHE A 42 -3.92 9.51 -29.24
C PHE A 42 -2.89 10.38 -29.98
N SER A 43 -1.89 10.91 -29.27
CA SER A 43 -0.80 11.69 -29.86
C SER A 43 0.00 10.87 -30.87
N LYS A 44 0.36 9.63 -30.52
CA LYS A 44 1.09 8.72 -31.41
C LYS A 44 0.33 8.48 -32.72
N ASN A 45 -0.99 8.31 -32.65
CA ASN A 45 -1.84 8.15 -33.84
C ASN A 45 -1.93 9.41 -34.70
N LEU A 46 -1.79 10.61 -34.13
CA LEU A 46 -1.88 11.88 -34.86
C LEU A 46 -0.55 12.38 -35.42
N THR A 47 0.52 12.30 -34.64
CA THR A 47 1.81 12.92 -34.97
C THR A 47 2.89 11.90 -35.34
N GLY A 48 2.64 10.61 -35.12
CA GLY A 48 3.64 9.55 -35.31
C GLY A 48 4.78 9.58 -34.28
N GLN A 49 4.74 10.51 -33.31
CA GLN A 49 5.77 10.66 -32.28
C GLN A 49 5.24 10.19 -30.92
N GLU A 50 6.02 9.37 -30.23
CA GLU A 50 5.72 8.96 -28.85
C GLU A 50 6.06 10.09 -27.88
N ILE A 51 5.12 10.47 -27.03
CA ILE A 51 5.39 11.39 -25.92
C ILE A 51 6.30 10.65 -24.94
N PRO A 52 7.43 11.25 -24.48
CA PRO A 52 8.30 10.60 -23.52
C PRO A 52 7.52 10.20 -22.27
N LYS A 53 7.57 8.90 -21.93
CA LYS A 53 6.88 8.36 -20.75
C LYS A 53 7.35 9.10 -19.50
N VAL A 54 6.44 9.82 -18.85
CA VAL A 54 6.70 10.47 -17.57
C VAL A 54 6.75 9.37 -16.51
N TYR A 55 7.95 9.14 -15.99
CA TYR A 55 8.38 8.44 -14.77
C TYR A 55 7.54 7.25 -14.25
N LYS A 56 8.20 6.09 -14.14
CA LYS A 56 7.78 4.97 -13.27
C LYS A 56 7.51 5.50 -11.86
N LYS A 57 6.28 5.36 -11.38
CA LYS A 57 5.94 5.54 -9.96
C LYS A 57 6.86 4.62 -9.12
N ASP A 58 7.68 5.22 -8.26
CA ASP A 58 8.52 4.47 -7.34
C ASP A 58 7.63 3.82 -6.27
N ASN A 59 7.38 2.52 -6.43
CA ASN A 59 6.52 1.75 -5.55
C ASN A 59 7.24 1.26 -4.28
N THR A 60 8.51 1.65 -4.06
CA THR A 60 9.30 1.20 -2.91
C THR A 60 8.60 1.56 -1.60
N GLU A 61 8.10 2.79 -1.47
CA GLU A 61 7.35 3.20 -0.27
C GLU A 61 6.08 2.37 -0.07
N ALA A 62 5.33 2.11 -1.15
CA ALA A 62 4.12 1.30 -1.10
C ALA A 62 4.42 -0.12 -0.58
N ILE A 63 5.49 -0.73 -1.08
CA ILE A 63 5.95 -2.06 -0.67
C ILE A 63 6.38 -2.05 0.80
N ILE A 64 7.10 -1.02 1.25
CA ILE A 64 7.51 -0.88 2.66
C ILE A 64 6.28 -0.82 3.57
N PHE A 65 5.27 -0.01 3.23
CA PHE A 65 4.04 0.08 4.02
C PHE A 65 3.28 -1.25 4.06
N LEU A 66 3.25 -1.99 2.94
CA LEU A 66 2.61 -3.30 2.89
C LEU A 66 3.31 -4.32 3.81
N ILE A 67 4.64 -4.39 3.76
CA ILE A 67 5.43 -5.32 4.58
C ILE A 67 5.30 -4.97 6.07
N LEU A 68 5.45 -3.70 6.43
CA LEU A 68 5.31 -3.24 7.82
C LEU A 68 3.90 -3.50 8.35
N GLY A 69 2.87 -3.26 7.55
CA GLY A 69 1.48 -3.52 7.91
C GLY A 69 1.21 -5.01 8.18
N LEU A 70 1.75 -5.90 7.35
CA LEU A 70 1.69 -7.35 7.53
C LEU A 70 2.37 -7.79 8.84
N ILE A 71 3.59 -7.31 9.09
CA ILE A 71 4.36 -7.64 10.29
C ILE A 71 3.59 -7.22 11.54
N LEU A 72 3.12 -5.97 11.62
CA LEU A 72 2.38 -5.45 12.78
C LEU A 72 1.09 -6.24 13.03
N SER A 73 0.37 -6.61 11.96
CA SER A 73 -0.85 -7.42 12.06
C SER A 73 -0.55 -8.79 12.67
N VAL A 74 0.50 -9.47 12.21
CA VAL A 74 0.93 -10.78 12.75
C VAL A 74 1.33 -10.68 14.23
N PHE A 75 2.13 -9.67 14.59
CA PHE A 75 2.51 -9.45 15.99
C PHE A 75 1.29 -9.11 16.87
N GLY A 76 0.33 -8.35 16.35
CA GLY A 76 -0.91 -8.05 17.04
C GLY A 76 -1.76 -9.29 17.30
N PHE A 77 -1.96 -10.14 16.29
CA PHE A 77 -2.64 -11.43 16.48
C PHE A 77 -1.91 -12.33 17.46
N ARG A 78 -0.57 -12.38 17.40
CA ARG A 78 0.26 -13.13 18.33
C ARG A 78 0.08 -12.63 19.77
N ALA A 79 0.07 -11.32 19.99
CA ALA A 79 -0.14 -10.73 21.32
C ALA A 79 -1.51 -11.10 21.91
N ILE A 80 -2.56 -11.08 21.07
CA ILE A 80 -3.90 -11.51 21.50
C ILE A 80 -3.94 -13.01 21.79
N TYR A 81 -3.34 -13.84 20.93
CA TYR A 81 -3.31 -15.30 21.09
C TYR A 81 -2.60 -15.73 22.37
N TYR A 82 -1.39 -15.21 22.63
CA TYR A 82 -0.61 -15.50 23.84
C TYR A 82 -1.23 -14.92 25.12
N SER A 83 -2.13 -13.95 25.01
CA SER A 83 -2.83 -13.43 26.19
C SER A 83 -4.02 -14.31 26.61
N ARG A 84 -4.48 -15.23 25.74
CA ARG A 84 -5.61 -16.13 26.01
C ARG A 84 -5.18 -17.49 26.56
N ARG A 85 -3.99 -17.98 26.18
CA ARG A 85 -3.30 -19.09 26.86
C ARG A 85 -2.64 -18.61 28.15
#